data_AF-A0AA97DSA5-F1
#
_entry.id   AF-A0AA97DSA5-F1
#
_cell.length_a   1.000
_cell.length_b   1.000
_cell.length_c   1.000
_cell.angle_alpha   90.00
_cell.angle_beta   90.00
_cell.angle_gamma   90.00
#
_symmetry.space_group_name_H-M   'P 1'
#
loop_
_entity.id
_entity.type
_entity.pdbx_description
1 polymer ?
#
loop_
_entity_poly.entity_id
_entity_poly.type
_entity_poly.pdbx_seq_one_letter_code
_entity_poly.pdbx_strand_id
1 'polypeptide(L)' 'MKRMAYEDYSDVPNAEQLAALLGISRASAYQLMNGADFPTLHIGKRKLAPKDKVLAWVDRQTMP' A
#
# COMPACT_ATOMS: atom_id res chain seq x y z
N MET A 1 -15.00 -5.50 -13.45
CA MET A 1 -13.98 -5.50 -12.38
C MET A 1 -14.62 -5.98 -11.10
N LYS A 2 -14.09 -7.03 -10.47
CA LYS A 2 -14.55 -7.47 -9.15
C LYS A 2 -14.00 -6.47 -8.12
N ARG A 3 -14.86 -5.67 -7.49
CA ARG A 3 -14.48 -4.86 -6.34
C ARG A 3 -14.29 -5.82 -5.18
N MET A 4 -13.05 -6.04 -4.77
CA MET A 4 -12.74 -6.73 -3.52
C MET A 4 -12.98 -5.75 -2.38
N ALA A 5 -13.58 -6.22 -1.29
CA ALA A 5 -13.74 -5.38 -0.12
C ALA A 5 -12.35 -5.10 0.46
N TYR A 6 -12.18 -3.94 1.10
CA TYR A 6 -10.94 -3.61 1.81
C TYR A 6 -10.52 -4.73 2.79
N GLU A 7 -11.50 -5.46 3.34
CA GLU A 7 -11.33 -6.59 4.26
C GLU A 7 -10.77 -7.86 3.60
N ASP A 8 -10.90 -8.02 2.28
CA ASP A 8 -10.40 -9.21 1.55
C ASP A 8 -8.89 -9.17 1.29
N TYR A 9 -8.25 -8.01 1.52
CA TYR A 9 -6.83 -7.83 1.26
C TYR A 9 -5.98 -8.28 2.45
N SER A 10 -4.90 -9.00 2.14
CA SER A 10 -3.80 -9.34 3.05
C SER A 10 -3.48 -8.19 4.00
N ASP A 11 -3.19 -8.48 5.27
CA ASP A 11 -2.73 -7.46 6.23
C ASP A 11 -1.36 -6.87 5.83
N VAL A 12 -0.66 -7.54 4.94
CA VAL A 12 0.67 -7.15 4.47
C VAL A 12 0.70 -7.23 2.93
N PRO A 13 0.02 -6.31 2.22
CA PRO A 13 -0.06 -6.32 0.77
C PRO A 13 1.30 -6.12 0.09
N ASN A 14 1.46 -6.76 -1.08
CA ASN A 14 2.52 -6.43 -2.03
C ASN A 14 2.12 -5.21 -2.90
N ALA A 15 3.03 -4.77 -3.79
CA ALA A 15 2.79 -3.60 -4.65
C ALA A 15 1.54 -3.72 -5.55
N GLU A 16 1.22 -4.93 -6.03
CA GLU A 16 0.04 -5.15 -6.87
C GLU A 16 -1.26 -5.06 -6.07
N GLN A 17 -1.28 -5.66 -4.87
CA GLN A 17 -2.41 -5.56 -3.96
C GLN A 17 -2.60 -4.12 -3.46
N LEU A 18 -1.51 -3.42 -3.14
CA LEU A 18 -1.54 -2.01 -2.74
C LEU A 18 -2.07 -1.11 -3.86
N ALA A 19 -1.68 -1.36 -5.11
CA ALA A 19 -2.19 -0.64 -6.27
C ALA A 19 -3.71 -0.80 -6.41
N ALA A 20 -4.21 -2.03 -6.26
CA ALA A 20 -5.64 -2.32 -6.28
C ALA A 20 -6.37 -1.67 -5.09
N LEU A 21 -5.77 -1.68 -3.89
CA LEU A 21 -6.32 -1.11 -2.66
C LEU A 21 -6.51 0.40 -2.77
N LEU A 22 -5.49 1.11 -3.27
CA LEU A 22 -5.48 2.57 -3.39
C LEU A 22 -6.09 3.08 -4.71
N GLY A 23 -6.45 2.18 -5.63
CA GLY A 23 -6.97 2.56 -6.95
C GLY A 23 -5.94 3.25 -7.85
N ILE A 24 -4.65 2.94 -7.70
CA ILE A 24 -3.54 3.56 -8.43
C ILE A 24 -2.86 2.57 -9.37
N SER A 25 -1.97 3.07 -10.24
CA SER A 25 -1.16 2.19 -11.10
C SER A 25 -0.14 1.39 -10.28
N ARG A 26 0.26 0.21 -10.78
CA ARG A 26 1.34 -0.59 -10.17
C ARG A 26 2.65 0.20 -10.08
N ALA A 27 2.96 1.02 -11.08
CA ALA A 27 4.16 1.86 -11.07
C ALA A 27 4.11 2.89 -9.94
N SER A 28 2.97 3.55 -9.75
CA SER A 28 2.75 4.49 -8.64
C SER A 28 2.86 3.81 -7.28
N ALA A 29 2.35 2.58 -7.13
CA ALA A 29 2.53 1.81 -5.90
C ALA A 29 4.01 1.49 -5.62
N TYR A 30 4.79 1.13 -6.65
CA TYR A 30 6.24 0.94 -6.49
C TYR A 30 6.97 2.24 -6.13
N GLN A 31 6.58 3.37 -6.71
CA GLN A 31 7.13 4.68 -6.35
C GLN A 31 6.87 5.00 -4.88
N LEU A 32 5.64 4.80 -4.39
CA LEU A 32 5.31 4.93 -2.97
C LEU A 32 6.17 4.01 -2.12
N MET A 33 6.26 2.72 -2.45
CA MET A 33 7.06 1.75 -1.69
C MET A 33 8.58 1.97 -1.79
N ASN A 34 9.04 2.88 -2.66
CA ASN A 34 10.42 3.35 -2.71
C ASN A 34 10.63 4.65 -1.93
N GLY A 35 9.55 5.35 -1.56
CA GLY A 35 9.58 6.56 -0.76
C GLY A 35 10.04 6.29 0.67
N ALA A 36 10.84 7.21 1.23
CA ALA A 36 11.35 7.09 2.59
C ALA A 36 10.26 7.32 3.66
N ASP A 37 9.18 8.00 3.29
CA ASP A 37 8.05 8.35 4.15
C ASP A 37 6.93 7.29 4.13
N PHE A 38 6.92 6.42 3.12
CA PHE A 38 5.91 5.40 2.97
C PHE A 38 6.24 4.15 3.81
N PRO A 39 5.27 3.56 4.52
CA PRO A 39 5.50 2.42 5.40
C PRO A 39 5.74 1.13 4.60
N THR A 40 7.00 0.91 4.21
CA THR A 40 7.43 -0.28 3.47
C THR A 40 8.22 -1.22 4.37
N LEU A 41 7.77 -2.47 4.46
CA LEU A 41 8.53 -3.59 5.01
C LEU A 41 9.38 -4.23 3.90
N HIS A 42 10.67 -4.34 4.15
CA HIS A 42 11.63 -4.99 3.27
C HIS A 42 12.03 -6.37 3.79
N ILE A 43 11.73 -7.43 3.02
CA ILE A 43 12.17 -8.80 3.33
C ILE A 43 12.94 -9.32 2.11
N GLY A 44 14.26 -9.25 2.18
CA GLY A 44 15.14 -9.52 1.04
C GLY A 44 14.79 -8.60 -0.15
N LYS A 45 14.42 -9.19 -1.29
CA LYS A 45 14.00 -8.45 -2.50
C LYS A 45 12.52 -8.06 -2.51
N ARG A 46 11.73 -8.49 -1.52
CA ARG A 46 10.28 -8.23 -1.47
C ARG A 46 10.01 -6.93 -0.73
N LYS A 47 9.14 -6.11 -1.30
CA LYS A 47 8.53 -4.95 -0.65
C LYS A 47 7.09 -5.28 -0.31
N LEU A 48 6.71 -5.01 0.94
CA LEU A 48 5.36 -5.20 1.45
C LEU A 48 4.95 -3.95 2.21
N ALA A 49 3.65 -3.67 2.31
CA ALA A 49 3.15 -2.47 2.97
C ALA A 49 2.14 -2.85 4.07
N PRO A 50 2.52 -2.88 5.35
CA PRO A 50 1.60 -3.23 6.43
C PRO A 50 0.35 -2.32 6.42
N LYS A 51 -0.82 -2.95 6.36
CA LYS A 51 -2.10 -2.28 6.10
C LYS A 51 -2.46 -1.22 7.16
N ASP A 52 -2.20 -1.52 8.44
CA ASP A 52 -2.35 -0.59 9.57
C ASP A 52 -1.50 0.67 9.40
N LYS A 53 -0.25 0.50 8.95
CA LYS A 53 0.67 1.62 8.73
C LYS A 53 0.30 2.43 7.49
N VAL A 54 -0.16 1.76 6.43
CA VAL A 54 -0.65 2.44 5.22
C VAL A 54 -1.83 3.34 5.56
N LEU A 55 -2.80 2.87 6.36
CA LEU A 55 -3.92 3.70 6.82
C LEU A 55 -3.44 4.92 7.60
N ALA A 56 -2.56 4.73 8.60
CA ALA A 56 -1.99 5.83 9.37
C ALA A 56 -1.14 6.79 8.51
N TRP A 57 -0.56 6.32 7.40
CA TRP A 57 0.10 7.19 6.42
C TRP A 57 -0.93 7.99 5.61
N VAL A 58 -2.01 7.36 5.12
CA VAL A 58 -3.10 8.05 4.40
C VAL A 58 -3.71 9.15 5.27
N ASP A 59 -4.04 8.85 6.53
CA ASP A 59 -4.61 9.83 7.46
C ASP A 59 -3.70 11.07 7.65
N ARG A 60 -2.37 10.87 7.62
CA ARG A 60 -1.38 11.96 7.66
C ARG A 60 -1.33 12.78 6.38
N GLN A 61 -1.66 12.19 5.23
CA GLN A 61 -1.71 12.88 3.93
C GLN A 61 -3.03 13.63 3.72
N THR A 62 -4.11 13.23 4.40
CA THR A 62 -5.47 13.76 4.19
C THR A 62 -5.96 14.67 5.32
N MET A 63 -5.07 15.42 5.99
CA MET A 63 -5.54 16.50 6.86
C MET A 63 -6.35 17.54 6.05
N PRO A 64 -7.42 18.13 6.64
CA PRO A 64 -8.26 19.13 5.99
C PRO A 64 -7.52 20.43 5.65
#